data_AF-A0A660SIQ5-F1
#
_entry.id   AF-A0A660SIQ5-F1
#
_cell.length_a   1.000
_cell.length_b   1.000
_cell.length_c   1.000
_cell.angle_alpha   90.00
_cell.angle_beta   90.00
_cell.angle_gamma   90.00
#
_symmetry.space_group_name_H-M   'P 1'
#
loop_
_entity.id
_entity.type
_entity.pdbx_description
1 polymer ?
#
loop_
_entity_poly.entity_id
_entity_poly.type
_entity_poly.pdbx_seq_one_letter_code
_entity_poly.pdbx_strand_id
1 'polypeptide(L)' 'MTIPLSLSTASGSSMTDISSDVASAVSKSGIKEGICLVCSPHTTAGITINENADPDV' A
#
# COMPACT_ATOMS: atom_id res chain seq x y z
N MET A 1 3.37 9.92 -12.39
CA MET A 1 1.98 9.43 -12.48
C MET A 1 1.52 9.11 -11.08
N THR A 2 0.31 9.51 -10.70
CA THR A 2 -0.25 9.26 -9.36
C THR A 2 -1.53 8.45 -9.51
N ILE A 3 -1.66 7.34 -8.79
CA ILE A 3 -2.83 6.47 -8.82
C ILE A 3 -3.41 6.45 -7.39
N PRO A 4 -4.61 6.99 -7.16
CA PRO A 4 -5.23 6.95 -5.84
C PRO A 4 -5.73 5.53 -5.52
N LEU A 5 -5.54 5.11 -4.26
CA LEU A 5 -6.10 3.89 -3.70
C LEU A 5 -7.07 4.26 -2.58
N SER A 6 -8.28 3.71 -2.65
CA SER A 6 -9.29 3.87 -1.59
C SER A 6 -9.33 2.59 -0.76
N LEU A 7 -9.09 2.72 0.53
CA LEU A 7 -9.01 1.59 1.46
C LEU A 7 -10.09 1.72 2.53
N SER A 8 -10.73 0.60 2.86
CA SER A 8 -11.55 0.48 4.06
C SER A 8 -10.76 -0.30 5.11
N THR A 9 -10.55 0.29 6.27
CA THR A 9 -9.78 -0.32 7.36
C THR A 9 -10.69 -0.86 8.45
N ALA A 10 -10.18 -1.83 9.21
CA ALA A 10 -10.86 -2.27 10.43
C ALA A 10 -10.82 -1.14 11.49
N SER A 11 -11.71 -1.21 12.48
CA SER A 11 -11.75 -0.25 13.58
C SER A 11 -10.49 -0.33 14.45
N GLY A 12 -10.05 0.82 14.98
CA GLY A 12 -8.86 0.90 15.83
C GLY A 12 -7.55 0.81 15.04
N SER A 13 -6.49 0.34 15.70
CA SER A 13 -5.18 0.13 15.08
C SER A 13 -5.16 -1.23 14.38
N SER A 14 -5.04 -1.23 13.05
CA SER A 14 -4.96 -2.43 12.23
C SER A 14 -3.90 -2.27 11.14
N MET A 15 -3.32 -3.38 10.69
CA MET A 15 -2.52 -3.44 9.48
C MET A 15 -3.38 -3.98 8.33
N THR A 16 -3.30 -3.33 7.18
CA THR A 16 -3.98 -3.76 5.94
C THR A 16 -2.91 -4.00 4.90
N ASP A 17 -2.79 -5.23 4.41
CA ASP A 17 -1.89 -5.53 3.29
C ASP A 17 -2.47 -4.94 2.00
N ILE A 18 -1.68 -4.07 1.35
CA ILE A 18 -2.01 -3.38 0.10
C ILE A 18 -1.09 -3.79 -1.05
N SER A 19 -0.29 -4.84 -0.88
CA SER A 19 0.71 -5.27 -1.86
C SER A 19 0.08 -5.56 -3.24
N SER A 20 -1.09 -6.20 -3.24
CA SER A 20 -1.82 -6.53 -4.47
C SER A 20 -2.39 -5.28 -5.18
N ASP A 21 -2.90 -4.31 -4.42
CA ASP A 21 -3.38 -3.02 -4.93
C ASP A 21 -2.24 -2.21 -5.56
N VAL A 22 -1.10 -2.12 -4.87
CA VAL A 22 0.10 -1.43 -5.37
C VAL A 22 0.63 -2.12 -6.63
N ALA A 23 0.72 -3.45 -6.65
CA ALA A 23 1.14 -4.21 -7.84
C ALA A 23 0.20 -3.97 -9.03
N SER A 24 -1.12 -3.93 -8.79
CA SER A 24 -2.11 -3.59 -9.81
C SER A 24 -1.91 -2.16 -10.35
N ALA A 25 -1.66 -1.19 -9.48
CA ALA A 25 -1.40 0.19 -9.85
C ALA A 25 -0.11 0.32 -10.70
N VAL A 26 0.98 -0.32 -10.29
CA VAL A 26 2.24 -0.34 -11.04
C VAL A 26 2.04 -0.99 -12.42
N SER A 27 1.36 -2.13 -12.48
CA SER A 27 1.06 -2.81 -13.76
C SER A 27 0.25 -1.92 -14.72
N LYS A 28 -0.80 -1.27 -14.20
CA LYS A 28 -1.65 -0.32 -14.98
C LYS A 28 -0.90 0.93 -15.43
N SER A 29 0.18 1.33 -14.75
CA SER A 29 0.99 2.48 -15.15
C SER A 29 1.77 2.25 -16.44
N GLY A 30 2.03 0.99 -16.82
CA GLY A 30 2.87 0.63 -17.97
C GLY A 30 4.37 0.87 -17.78
N ILE A 31 4.79 1.42 -16.63
CA ILE A 31 6.20 1.68 -16.30
C ILE A 31 6.91 0.33 -16.12
N LYS A 32 8.06 0.17 -16.78
CA LYS A 32 8.87 -1.07 -16.71
C LYS A 32 9.98 -1.01 -15.68
N GLU A 33 10.59 0.17 -15.52
CA GLU A 33 11.68 0.40 -14.56
C GLU A 33 11.53 1.79 -13.94
N GLY A 34 11.77 1.87 -12.63
CA GLY A 34 11.63 3.11 -11.87
C GLY A 34 11.38 2.87 -10.39
N ILE A 35 10.85 3.90 -9.71
CA ILE A 35 10.54 3.86 -8.28
C ILE A 35 9.03 4.00 -8.10
N CYS A 36 8.44 3.13 -7.27
CA CYS A 36 7.08 3.28 -6.80
C CYS A 36 7.11 3.96 -5.41
N LEU A 37 6.62 5.19 -5.33
CA LEU A 37 6.42 5.89 -4.06
C LEU A 37 4.99 5.63 -3.56
N VAL A 38 4.87 4.99 -2.40
CA VAL A 38 3.59 4.81 -1.70
C VAL A 38 3.56 5.77 -0.51
N CYS A 39 2.53 6.60 -0.44
CA CYS A 39 2.36 7.56 0.66
C CYS A 39 0.91 7.62 1.14
N SER A 40 0.75 7.88 2.44
CA SER A 40 -0.55 8.19 3.05
C SER A 40 -0.67 9.71 3.20
N PRO A 41 -1.76 10.34 2.71
CA PRO A 41 -2.02 11.75 2.97
C PRO A 41 -2.64 12.01 4.35
N HIS A 42 -2.73 10.99 5.21
CA HIS A 42 -3.35 11.08 6.53
C HIS A 42 -2.29 11.16 7.64
N THR A 43 -2.54 11.98 8.65
CA THR A 43 -1.63 12.13 9.81
C THR A 43 -1.76 10.99 10.82
N THR A 44 -2.83 10.20 10.73
CA THR A 44 -3.16 9.10 11.66
C THR A 44 -2.98 7.70 11.06
N ALA A 45 -2.47 7.61 9.83
CA ALA A 45 -2.18 6.34 9.16
C ALA A 45 -0.84 6.43 8.43
N GLY A 46 -0.01 5.41 8.58
CA GLY A 46 1.31 5.32 7.95
C GLY A 46 1.38 4.23 6.88
N ILE A 47 2.52 4.18 6.20
CA ILE A 47 2.89 3.10 5.30
C ILE A 47 4.15 2.46 5.88
N THR A 48 4.17 1.14 5.94
CA THR A 48 5.35 0.36 6.33
C THR A 48 5.51 -0.83 5.37
N ILE A 49 6.72 -1.38 5.33
CA ILE A 49 7.00 -2.65 4.68
C ILE A 49 7.52 -3.57 5.79
N ASN A 50 6.84 -4.70 5.99
CA ASN A 50 7.21 -5.72 6.96
C ASN A 50 7.04 -7.12 6.34
N GLU A 51 7.24 -8.16 7.13
CA GLU A 51 6.97 -9.55 6.73
C GLU A 51 5.49 -9.77 6.40
N ASN A 52 5.20 -10.63 5.42
CA ASN A 52 3.85 -10.95 4.95
C ASN A 52 3.54 -12.46 4.97
N ALA A 53 4.33 -13.25 5.71
CA ALA A 53 4.19 -14.70 5.76
C ALA A 53 3.68 -15.20 7.11
N ASP A 54 4.09 -14.55 8.20
CA ASP A 54 3.70 -14.86 9.57
C ASP A 54 2.75 -13.77 10.09
N PRO A 55 1.51 -14.10 10.49
CA PRO A 55 0.53 -13.13 10.98
C PRO A 55 0.86 -12.56 12.36
N ASP A 56 1.82 -13.15 13.08
CA ASP A 56 2.24 -12.68 14.41
C ASP A 56 3.24 -11.51 14.34
N VAL A 57 3.59 -11.04 13.13
CA VAL A 57 4.61 -10.01 12.81
C VAL A 57 3.97 -8.74 12.24
#